data_AF-A0A847FIF2-F1
#
_entry.id   AF-A0A847FIF2-F1
#
_cell.length_a   1.000
_cell.length_b   1.000
_cell.length_c   1.000
_cell.angle_alpha   90.00
_cell.angle_beta   90.00
_cell.angle_gamma   90.00
#
_symmetry.space_group_name_H-M   'P 1'
#
loop_
_entity.id
_entity.type
_entity.pdbx_description
1 polymer ?
#
loop_
_entity_poly.entity_id
_entity_poly.type
_entity_poly.pdbx_seq_one_letter_code
_entity_poly.pdbx_strand_id
1 'polypeptide(L)'
;MCGFGLMNSINGMLDKAFNETVRYNVETKLRTPLATEQLSDIYDVLHSAEHVDETMAFGVYLYGENGNVQNPYLVVMDEGQKSLDFKDLDGNKVYLPEDGVLLTPRMADTLSVGIGDKLTAERLDGTLIPLEVANIVDFPVGNEVYMSKTAFSKVSDLPFLVRTLLIDGQEFDLNKLKADPRISLVETKEEMRNNMLMVLETLQFFQVILIVFSGLLAFAVMMVLGRMNYYERMRELATLKVLGFYKKEMKRLVLRENIWITVFGLPFGYIVGSLLLRVILQQATTPDLEILPLISVFSIVVGFAFVLAFTMLVNHVMGRKFKNIDMVASLKSVE
;
A
#
# COMPACT_ATOMS: atom_id res chain seq x y z
N MET A 1 -8.70 0.15 -12.49
CA MET A 1 -8.88 0.98 -11.29
C MET A 1 -8.22 0.35 -10.08
N CYS A 2 -8.68 -0.82 -9.59
CA CYS A 2 -8.09 -1.46 -8.41
C CYS A 2 -6.56 -1.60 -8.47
N GLY A 3 -5.99 -2.14 -9.56
CA GLY A 3 -4.53 -2.28 -9.67
C GLY A 3 -3.78 -0.94 -9.59
N PHE A 4 -4.25 0.09 -10.30
CA PHE A 4 -3.65 1.44 -10.19
C PHE A 4 -3.81 2.04 -8.79
N GLY A 5 -4.96 1.80 -8.15
CA GLY A 5 -5.22 2.26 -6.80
C GLY A 5 -4.30 1.60 -5.78
N LEU A 6 -4.06 0.29 -5.87
CA LEU A 6 -3.09 -0.40 -5.01
C LEU A 6 -1.70 0.23 -5.13
N MET A 7 -1.22 0.45 -6.35
CA MET A 7 0.08 1.06 -6.59
C MET A 7 0.16 2.51 -6.06
N ASN A 8 -0.88 3.31 -6.25
CA ASN A 8 -0.92 4.67 -5.71
C ASN A 8 -0.95 4.66 -4.18
N SER A 9 -1.69 3.74 -3.58
CA SER A 9 -1.79 3.58 -2.12
C SER A 9 -0.44 3.22 -1.50
N ILE A 10 0.26 2.24 -2.07
CA ILE A 10 1.55 1.80 -1.55
C ILE A 10 2.63 2.87 -1.77
N ASN A 11 2.65 3.53 -2.93
CA ASN A 11 3.59 4.64 -3.14
C ASN A 11 3.33 5.81 -2.17
N GLY A 12 2.06 6.16 -1.93
CA GLY A 12 1.72 7.19 -0.94
C GLY A 12 2.15 6.81 0.47
N MET A 13 2.00 5.53 0.85
CA MET A 13 2.50 4.99 2.11
C MET A 13 4.03 5.09 2.21
N LEU A 14 4.78 4.71 1.17
CA LEU A 14 6.24 4.80 1.13
C LEU A 14 6.71 6.26 1.20
N ASP A 15 6.12 7.15 0.42
CA ASP A 15 6.49 8.57 0.44
C ASP A 15 6.28 9.16 1.84
N LYS A 16 5.18 8.80 2.51
CA LYS A 16 4.94 9.22 3.89
C LYS A 16 5.97 8.64 4.85
N ALA A 17 6.19 7.32 4.81
CA ALA A 17 7.15 6.64 5.69
C ALA A 17 8.57 7.21 5.53
N PHE A 18 9.07 7.32 4.30
CA PHE A 18 10.44 7.70 4.04
C PHE A 18 10.65 9.22 3.95
N ASN A 19 9.72 10.02 3.44
CA ASN A 19 9.97 11.46 3.29
C ASN A 19 9.48 12.28 4.49
N GLU A 20 8.46 11.80 5.20
CA GLU A 20 7.88 12.53 6.33
C GLU A 20 8.29 11.95 7.68
N THR A 21 8.18 10.64 7.88
CA THR A 21 8.36 10.01 9.20
C THR A 21 9.82 9.70 9.53
N VAL A 22 10.53 9.00 8.63
CA VAL A 22 11.93 8.58 8.85
C VAL A 22 12.87 9.73 8.49
N ARG A 23 13.61 10.25 9.49
CA ARG A 23 14.57 11.36 9.30
C ARG A 23 16.02 10.91 9.20
N TYR A 24 16.39 9.81 9.86
CA TYR A 24 17.76 9.27 9.81
C TYR A 24 18.19 8.83 8.40
N ASN A 25 19.51 8.75 8.17
CA ASN A 25 20.08 8.30 6.89
C ASN A 25 20.55 6.85 6.92
N VAL A 26 20.98 6.34 8.08
CA VAL A 26 21.53 4.99 8.22
C VAL A 26 20.94 4.31 9.45
N GLU A 27 20.49 3.08 9.30
CA GLU A 27 20.10 2.19 10.38
C GLU A 27 21.16 1.12 10.59
N THR A 28 21.56 0.91 11.84
CA THR A 28 22.50 -0.15 12.21
C THR A 28 21.93 -1.01 13.33
N LYS A 29 21.84 -2.33 13.12
CA LYS A 29 21.36 -3.28 14.15
C LYS A 29 22.49 -4.08 14.76
N LEU A 30 22.56 -4.07 16.08
CA LEU A 30 23.48 -4.89 16.86
C LEU A 30 22.99 -6.33 16.92
N ARG A 31 23.91 -7.27 16.77
CA ARG A 31 23.66 -8.72 16.84
C ARG A 31 23.12 -9.12 18.20
N THR A 32 23.66 -8.54 19.27
CA THR A 32 23.22 -8.68 20.66
C THR A 32 22.98 -7.30 21.26
N PRO A 33 21.94 -7.09 22.09
CA PRO A 33 21.75 -5.83 22.78
C PRO A 33 22.96 -5.51 23.69
N LEU A 34 23.40 -4.25 23.71
CA LEU A 34 24.56 -3.78 24.49
C LEU A 34 24.20 -2.53 25.29
N ALA A 35 24.88 -2.31 26.42
CA ALA A 35 24.76 -1.06 27.15
C ALA A 35 25.47 0.08 26.39
N THR A 36 24.99 1.31 26.54
CA THR A 36 25.51 2.49 25.85
C THR A 36 27.02 2.68 26.04
N GLU A 37 27.55 2.38 27.23
CA GLU A 37 28.99 2.53 27.52
C GLU A 37 29.87 1.59 26.67
N GLN A 38 29.31 0.46 26.23
CA GLN A 38 30.02 -0.54 25.41
C GLN A 38 30.07 -0.17 23.92
N LEU A 39 29.43 0.94 23.53
CA LEU A 39 29.37 1.42 22.15
C LEU A 39 30.30 2.61 21.89
N SER A 40 31.13 3.01 22.87
CA SER A 40 32.05 4.15 22.76
C SER A 40 32.92 4.12 21.50
N ASP A 41 33.43 2.95 21.13
CA ASP A 41 34.24 2.76 19.93
C ASP A 41 33.44 2.84 18.62
N ILE A 42 32.15 2.48 18.64
CA ILE A 42 31.24 2.69 17.51
C ILE A 42 30.91 4.19 17.38
N TYR A 43 30.71 4.89 18.50
CA TYR A 43 30.53 6.34 18.50
C TYR A 43 31.73 7.10 17.94
N ASP A 44 32.96 6.61 18.16
CA ASP A 44 34.15 7.18 17.54
C ASP A 44 34.12 7.07 16.00
N VAL A 45 33.57 5.99 15.45
CA VAL A 45 33.36 5.85 14.00
C VAL A 45 32.30 6.85 13.50
N LEU A 46 31.30 7.12 14.32
CA LEU A 46 30.16 8.00 14.03
C LEU A 46 30.39 9.46 14.45
N HIS A 47 31.61 9.88 14.78
CA HIS A 47 31.90 11.24 15.27
C HIS A 47 31.49 12.37 14.31
N SER A 48 31.37 12.07 13.01
CA SER A 48 30.91 13.01 11.97
C SER A 48 29.38 12.98 11.75
N ALA A 49 28.66 12.10 12.43
CA ALA A 49 27.20 12.08 12.38
C ALA A 49 26.63 13.33 13.08
N GLU A 50 25.56 13.89 12.51
CA GLU A 50 24.87 15.04 13.11
C GLU A 50 24.10 14.61 14.36
N HIS A 51 23.49 13.43 14.30
CA HIS A 51 22.76 12.85 15.41
C HIS A 51 22.81 11.32 15.38
N VAL A 52 22.81 10.71 16.56
CA VAL A 52 22.70 9.26 16.72
C VAL A 52 21.68 8.98 17.81
N ASP A 53 20.57 8.36 17.42
CA ASP A 53 19.54 7.90 18.34
C ASP A 53 19.69 6.41 18.60
N GLU A 54 19.67 6.07 19.89
CA GLU A 54 19.67 4.70 20.35
C GLU A 54 18.25 4.19 20.52
N THR A 55 18.00 2.95 20.09
CA THR A 55 16.73 2.28 20.37
C THR A 55 16.96 0.94 21.03
N MET A 56 16.12 0.65 22.02
CA MET A 56 15.94 -0.70 22.57
C MET A 56 14.64 -1.24 21.99
N ALA A 57 14.69 -2.41 21.36
CA ALA A 57 13.52 -3.03 20.77
C ALA A 57 13.45 -4.51 21.14
N PHE A 58 12.29 -4.95 21.62
CA PHE A 58 12.03 -6.37 21.91
C PHE A 58 10.55 -6.71 21.71
N GLY A 59 10.28 -7.93 21.29
CA GLY A 59 8.92 -8.41 21.07
C GLY A 59 8.14 -8.56 22.37
N VAL A 60 6.88 -8.15 22.36
CA VAL A 60 5.94 -8.28 23.47
C VAL A 60 4.59 -8.73 22.95
N TYR A 61 3.85 -9.51 23.73
CA TYR A 61 2.44 -9.76 23.50
C TYR A 61 1.62 -8.63 24.14
N LEU A 62 0.94 -7.83 23.33
CA LEU A 62 -0.03 -6.85 23.81
C LEU A 62 -1.41 -7.46 23.90
N TYR A 63 -2.00 -7.34 25.09
CA TYR A 63 -3.37 -7.73 25.35
C TYR A 63 -4.24 -6.47 25.36
N GLY A 64 -5.20 -6.44 24.42
CA GLY A 64 -6.22 -5.41 24.32
C GLY A 64 -7.50 -5.79 25.08
N GLU A 65 -8.52 -4.96 24.94
CA GLU A 65 -9.84 -5.31 25.44
C GLU A 65 -10.41 -6.51 24.64
N ASN A 66 -11.29 -7.29 25.26
CA ASN A 66 -12.00 -8.43 24.63
C ASN A 66 -11.11 -9.62 24.19
N GLY A 67 -9.88 -9.74 24.69
CA GLY A 67 -9.02 -10.89 24.45
C GLY A 67 -8.27 -10.87 23.11
N ASN A 68 -8.26 -9.72 22.42
CA ASN A 68 -7.41 -9.53 21.24
C ASN A 68 -5.94 -9.45 21.66
N VAL A 69 -5.09 -10.18 20.94
CA VAL A 69 -3.65 -10.25 21.23
C VAL A 69 -2.86 -9.89 19.98
N GLN A 70 -1.88 -9.01 20.14
CA GLN A 70 -0.89 -8.67 19.12
C GLN A 70 0.51 -8.92 19.62
N ASN A 71 1.48 -9.12 18.72
CA ASN A 71 2.89 -9.33 19.07
C ASN A 71 3.81 -8.28 18.42
N PRO A 72 3.71 -6.99 18.79
CA PRO A 72 4.60 -5.94 18.30
C PRO A 72 5.97 -5.95 18.97
N TYR A 73 6.88 -5.16 18.42
CA TYR A 73 8.06 -4.70 19.13
C TYR A 73 7.71 -3.49 20.00
N LEU A 74 8.05 -3.57 21.29
CA LEU A 74 8.12 -2.38 22.14
C LEU A 74 9.46 -1.70 21.87
N VAL A 75 9.40 -0.50 21.31
CA VAL A 75 10.56 0.32 20.95
C VAL A 75 10.69 1.46 21.95
N VAL A 76 11.76 1.40 22.73
CA VAL A 76 12.12 2.42 23.72
C VAL A 76 13.20 3.31 23.14
N MET A 77 12.99 4.62 23.20
CA MET A 77 13.89 5.64 22.67
C MET A 77 14.04 6.80 23.64
N ASP A 78 15.08 7.62 23.47
CA ASP A 78 15.23 8.87 24.19
C ASP A 78 14.10 9.86 23.85
N GLU A 79 13.62 10.63 24.83
CA GLU A 79 12.56 11.64 24.63
C GLU A 79 12.95 12.68 23.58
N GLY A 80 14.25 12.99 23.52
CA GLY A 80 14.84 13.98 22.63
C GLY A 80 15.19 13.48 21.23
N GLN A 81 14.82 12.24 20.88
CA GLN A 81 15.18 11.63 19.59
C GLN A 81 14.74 12.48 18.40
N LYS A 82 15.54 12.48 17.34
CA LYS A 82 15.27 13.25 16.10
C LYS A 82 15.12 12.38 14.86
N SER A 83 15.41 11.08 14.98
CA SER A 83 15.41 10.12 13.90
C SER A 83 14.01 9.79 13.37
N LEU A 84 12.96 9.95 14.19
CA LEU A 84 11.57 9.69 13.85
C LEU A 84 10.70 10.92 14.12
N ASP A 85 9.98 11.38 13.10
CA ASP A 85 9.04 12.49 13.18
C ASP A 85 7.61 11.96 13.36
N PHE A 86 7.20 11.82 14.63
CA PHE A 86 5.86 11.35 14.96
C PHE A 86 4.82 12.47 14.74
N LYS A 87 3.72 12.12 14.09
CA LYS A 87 2.57 13.01 13.89
C LYS A 87 1.30 12.29 14.30
N ASP A 88 0.32 13.02 14.80
CA ASP A 88 -1.04 12.50 15.00
C ASP A 88 -1.78 12.37 13.65
N LEU A 89 -3.02 11.87 13.71
CA LEU A 89 -3.90 11.71 12.55
C LEU A 89 -4.29 13.04 11.87
N ASP A 90 -4.19 14.16 12.58
CA ASP A 90 -4.45 15.51 12.08
C ASP A 90 -3.18 16.17 11.50
N GLY A 91 -2.03 15.49 11.58
CA GLY A 91 -0.74 15.96 11.10
C GLY A 91 0.02 16.86 12.08
N ASN A 92 -0.45 17.01 13.31
CA ASN A 92 0.28 17.75 14.34
C ASN A 92 1.44 16.91 14.87
N LYS A 93 2.55 17.58 15.19
CA LYS A 93 3.74 16.90 15.72
C LYS A 93 3.48 16.36 17.12
N VAL A 94 3.83 15.09 17.34
CA VAL A 94 3.74 14.40 18.62
C VAL A 94 5.16 14.07 19.09
N TYR A 95 5.40 14.20 20.39
CA TYR A 95 6.67 13.81 21.02
C TYR A 95 6.46 12.53 21.81
N LEU A 96 7.56 11.82 22.10
CA LEU A 96 7.50 10.66 22.98
C LEU A 96 7.04 11.12 24.38
N PRO A 97 6.00 10.50 24.94
CA PRO A 97 5.41 10.96 26.19
C PRO A 97 6.27 10.53 27.39
N GLU A 98 6.21 11.29 28.48
CA GLU A 98 6.86 10.91 29.75
C GLU A 98 6.14 9.75 30.46
N ASP A 99 4.89 9.47 30.08
CA ASP A 99 4.05 8.39 30.59
C ASP A 99 3.23 7.79 29.46
N GLY A 100 3.15 6.46 29.42
CA GLY A 100 2.39 5.72 28.39
C GLY A 100 3.15 5.49 27.08
N VAL A 101 2.42 5.03 26.07
CA VAL A 101 2.95 4.60 24.76
C VAL A 101 2.24 5.27 23.59
N LEU A 102 2.95 5.37 22.47
CA LEU A 102 2.39 5.74 21.18
C LEU A 102 2.04 4.48 20.39
N LEU A 103 0.82 4.41 19.89
CA LEU A 103 0.32 3.32 19.04
C LEU A 103 0.05 3.81 17.62
N THR A 104 0.09 2.89 16.66
CA THR A 104 -0.44 3.15 15.32
C THR A 104 -1.96 2.98 15.31
N PRO A 105 -2.69 3.61 14.38
CA PRO A 105 -4.15 3.48 14.26
C PRO A 105 -4.58 2.01 14.12
N ARG A 106 -3.83 1.22 13.36
CA ARG A 106 -4.13 -0.21 13.18
C ARG A 106 -3.95 -1.03 14.43
N MET A 107 -2.90 -0.76 15.21
CA MET A 107 -2.70 -1.42 16.49
C MET A 107 -3.85 -1.09 17.46
N ALA A 108 -4.22 0.19 17.55
CA ALA A 108 -5.33 0.67 18.38
C ALA A 108 -6.68 0.04 17.98
N ASP A 109 -7.02 0.05 16.68
CA ASP A 109 -8.24 -0.56 16.14
C ASP A 109 -8.29 -2.07 16.44
N THR A 110 -7.18 -2.78 16.24
CA THR A 110 -7.12 -4.24 16.40
C THR A 110 -7.21 -4.65 17.88
N LEU A 111 -6.58 -3.90 18.77
CA LEU A 111 -6.69 -4.09 20.21
C LEU A 111 -7.99 -3.52 20.80
N SER A 112 -8.76 -2.77 19.98
CA SER A 112 -9.98 -2.07 20.38
C SER A 112 -9.76 -1.11 21.56
N VAL A 113 -8.68 -0.32 21.49
CA VAL A 113 -8.29 0.65 22.51
C VAL A 113 -8.16 2.05 21.95
N GLY A 114 -8.46 3.06 22.78
CA GLY A 114 -8.29 4.47 22.50
C GLY A 114 -7.27 5.14 23.41
N ILE A 115 -7.13 6.46 23.27
CA ILE A 115 -6.26 7.29 24.10
C ILE A 115 -6.76 7.27 25.56
N GLY A 116 -5.86 6.99 26.50
CA GLY A 116 -6.13 6.87 27.94
C GLY A 116 -6.46 5.44 28.41
N ASP A 117 -6.62 4.49 27.48
CA ASP A 117 -6.90 3.10 27.84
C ASP A 117 -5.62 2.38 28.31
N LYS A 118 -5.81 1.39 29.17
CA LYS A 118 -4.71 0.59 29.73
C LYS A 118 -4.54 -0.70 28.95
N LEU A 119 -3.27 -1.05 28.75
CA LEU A 119 -2.82 -2.24 28.05
C LEU A 119 -1.85 -3.00 28.93
N THR A 120 -1.71 -4.30 28.67
CA THR A 120 -0.66 -5.10 29.28
C THR A 120 0.23 -5.68 28.19
N ALA A 121 1.52 -5.40 28.26
CA ALA A 121 2.54 -6.05 27.46
C ALA A 121 3.14 -7.22 28.24
N GLU A 122 3.18 -8.41 27.66
CA GLU A 122 3.86 -9.58 28.22
C GLU A 122 5.08 -9.92 27.38
N ARG A 123 6.24 -10.03 28.03
CA ARG A 123 7.46 -10.51 27.38
C ARG A 123 7.45 -12.03 27.25
N LEU A 124 8.30 -12.56 26.38
CA LEU A 124 8.49 -14.01 26.22
C LEU A 124 8.90 -14.73 27.52
N ASP A 125 9.47 -14.02 28.48
CA ASP A 125 9.85 -14.51 29.80
C ASP A 125 8.70 -14.49 30.83
N GLY A 126 7.50 -14.04 30.43
CA GLY A 126 6.31 -13.91 31.29
C GLY A 126 6.24 -12.60 32.08
N THR A 127 7.22 -11.69 31.93
CA THR A 127 7.18 -10.39 32.61
C THR A 127 6.06 -9.53 32.03
N LEU A 128 5.17 -9.05 32.91
CA LEU A 128 4.08 -8.14 32.56
C LEU A 128 4.50 -6.69 32.76
N ILE A 129 4.28 -5.85 31.74
CA ILE A 129 4.58 -4.43 31.72
C ILE A 129 3.25 -3.70 31.52
N PRO A 130 2.74 -2.96 32.52
CA PRO A 130 1.53 -2.17 32.37
C PRO A 130 1.82 -0.96 31.48
N LEU A 131 0.99 -0.75 30.47
CA LEU A 131 1.10 0.36 29.53
C LEU A 131 -0.20 1.15 29.51
N GLU A 132 -0.12 2.43 29.14
CA GLU A 132 -1.28 3.31 28.92
C GLU A 132 -1.13 3.95 27.55
N VAL A 133 -2.21 4.05 26.77
CA VAL A 133 -2.17 4.65 25.45
C VAL A 133 -2.14 6.17 25.60
N ALA A 134 -0.97 6.77 25.38
CA ALA A 134 -0.81 8.21 25.49
C ALA A 134 -1.30 8.95 24.24
N ASN A 135 -1.01 8.41 23.06
CA ASN A 135 -1.47 8.96 21.80
C ASN A 135 -1.47 7.93 20.66
N ILE A 136 -2.18 8.22 19.58
CA ILE A 136 -2.20 7.43 18.36
C ILE A 136 -1.48 8.24 17.27
N VAL A 137 -0.41 7.68 16.72
CA VAL A 137 0.47 8.33 15.75
C VAL A 137 0.38 7.70 14.38
N ASP A 138 0.35 8.54 13.36
CA ASP A 138 0.25 8.16 11.96
C ASP A 138 1.61 7.70 11.42
N PHE A 139 1.98 6.48 11.82
CA PHE A 139 3.19 5.81 11.40
C PHE A 139 2.81 4.61 10.50
N PRO A 140 3.01 4.71 9.17
CA PRO A 140 2.41 3.76 8.23
C PRO A 140 3.12 2.40 8.12
N VAL A 141 4.33 2.26 8.66
CA VAL A 141 5.19 1.08 8.50
C VAL A 141 5.69 0.59 9.86
N GLY A 142 5.63 -0.71 10.09
CA GLY A 142 6.19 -1.35 11.28
C GLY A 142 5.14 -1.78 12.29
N ASN A 143 5.43 -2.88 12.97
CA ASN A 143 4.62 -3.42 14.06
C ASN A 143 5.22 -2.98 15.39
N GLU A 144 5.19 -1.68 15.64
CA GLU A 144 5.97 -1.06 16.72
C GLU A 144 5.08 -0.24 17.64
N VAL A 145 5.39 -0.31 18.92
CA VAL A 145 4.83 0.54 19.96
C VAL A 145 5.96 1.35 20.54
N TYR A 146 5.82 2.67 20.53
CA TYR A 146 6.91 3.57 20.90
C TYR A 146 6.71 4.10 22.31
N MET A 147 7.79 4.11 23.08
CA MET A 147 7.82 4.58 24.46
C MET A 147 9.11 5.35 24.70
N SER A 148 9.07 6.33 25.60
CA SER A 148 10.28 7.04 26.03
C SER A 148 11.08 6.23 27.06
N LYS A 149 12.38 6.52 27.22
CA LYS A 149 13.23 5.93 28.25
C LYS A 149 12.67 6.20 29.66
N THR A 150 12.18 7.41 29.91
CA THR A 150 11.56 7.82 31.19
C THR A 150 10.30 7.03 31.46
N ALA A 151 9.37 6.95 30.49
CA ALA A 151 8.15 6.17 30.64
C ALA A 151 8.46 4.68 30.88
N PHE A 152 9.43 4.11 30.15
CA PHE A 152 9.84 2.72 30.32
C PHE A 152 10.40 2.44 31.71
N SER A 153 11.25 3.33 32.24
CA SER A 153 11.85 3.18 33.57
C SER A 153 10.83 3.21 34.72
N LYS A 154 9.65 3.81 34.51
CA LYS A 154 8.56 3.85 35.51
C LYS A 154 7.77 2.54 35.57
N VAL A 155 7.72 1.79 34.47
CA VAL A 155 6.88 0.59 34.32
C VAL A 155 7.68 -0.72 34.29
N SER A 156 9.02 -0.64 34.18
CA SER A 156 9.90 -1.81 34.12
C SER A 156 11.25 -1.53 34.80
N ASP A 157 11.76 -2.54 35.53
CA ASP A 157 13.10 -2.51 36.14
C ASP A 157 14.21 -2.97 35.17
N LEU A 158 13.88 -3.20 33.89
CA LEU A 158 14.84 -3.69 32.91
C LEU A 158 15.84 -2.59 32.52
N PRO A 159 17.14 -2.92 32.36
CA PRO A 159 18.11 -1.95 31.88
C PRO A 159 17.83 -1.61 30.41
N PHE A 160 18.10 -0.35 30.04
CA PHE A 160 18.10 0.07 28.65
C PHE A 160 19.30 -0.55 27.93
N LEU A 161 19.04 -1.43 26.96
CA LEU A 161 20.06 -2.08 26.14
C LEU A 161 19.82 -1.74 24.67
N VAL A 162 20.78 -1.06 24.06
CA VAL A 162 20.75 -0.64 22.68
C VAL A 162 20.72 -1.86 21.77
N ARG A 163 19.74 -1.91 20.88
CA ARG A 163 19.59 -2.91 19.82
C ARG A 163 19.86 -2.30 18.44
N THR A 164 19.43 -1.06 18.24
CA THR A 164 19.55 -0.36 16.97
C THR A 164 20.07 1.05 17.19
N LEU A 165 20.89 1.52 16.27
CA LEU A 165 21.33 2.91 16.15
C LEU A 165 20.71 3.50 14.88
N LEU A 166 20.01 4.62 15.04
CA LEU A 166 19.47 5.43 13.95
C LEU A 166 20.38 6.65 13.80
N ILE A 167 21.01 6.79 12.65
CA ILE A 167 22.11 7.72 12.46
C ILE A 167 21.72 8.73 11.38
N ASP A 168 21.80 10.00 11.73
CA ASP A 168 21.65 11.12 10.80
C ASP A 168 23.03 11.63 10.37
N GLY A 169 23.23 11.74 9.05
CA GLY A 169 24.52 11.99 8.42
C GLY A 169 24.98 10.86 7.50
N GLN A 170 25.89 11.19 6.58
CA GLN A 170 26.45 10.25 5.59
C GLN A 170 27.98 10.29 5.48
N GLU A 171 28.64 11.16 6.27
CA GLU A 171 30.09 11.40 6.18
C GLU A 171 30.93 10.46 7.06
N PHE A 172 30.44 9.24 7.31
CA PHE A 172 31.16 8.21 8.10
C PHE A 172 31.36 6.92 7.31
N ASP A 173 32.34 6.13 7.73
CA ASP A 173 32.78 4.94 7.01
C ASP A 173 31.84 3.75 7.27
N LEU A 174 30.85 3.58 6.39
CA LEU A 174 29.91 2.46 6.42
C LEU A 174 30.60 1.10 6.36
N ASN A 175 31.79 0.98 5.75
CA ASN A 175 32.49 -0.30 5.66
C ASN A 175 33.06 -0.72 7.00
N LYS A 176 33.48 0.23 7.84
CA LYS A 176 33.89 -0.07 9.22
C LYS A 176 32.73 -0.60 10.05
N LEU A 177 31.56 0.02 9.92
CA LEU A 177 30.34 -0.48 10.59
C LEU A 177 29.98 -1.88 10.09
N LYS A 178 30.01 -2.12 8.77
CA LYS A 178 29.73 -3.44 8.17
C LYS A 178 30.76 -4.51 8.56
N ALA A 179 32.00 -4.11 8.87
CA ALA A 179 33.07 -5.02 9.27
C ALA A 179 33.06 -5.35 10.78
N ASP A 180 32.33 -4.58 11.60
CA ASP A 180 32.26 -4.83 13.04
C ASP A 180 31.48 -6.12 13.34
N PRO A 181 32.06 -7.10 14.07
CA PRO A 181 31.40 -8.38 14.33
C PRO A 181 30.15 -8.26 15.24
N ARG A 182 29.99 -7.15 15.97
CA ARG A 182 28.82 -6.87 16.80
C ARG A 182 27.66 -6.36 15.96
N ILE A 183 27.90 -5.86 14.75
CA ILE A 183 26.87 -5.32 13.87
C ILE A 183 26.33 -6.45 12.97
N SER A 184 25.00 -6.56 12.89
CA SER A 184 24.30 -7.57 12.09
C SER A 184 23.69 -7.01 10.81
N LEU A 185 23.42 -5.70 10.79
CA LEU A 185 22.81 -5.00 9.66
C LEU A 185 23.33 -3.57 9.66
N VAL A 186 23.70 -3.08 8.48
CA VAL A 186 23.89 -1.66 8.18
C VAL A 186 23.15 -1.42 6.89
N GLU A 187 22.09 -0.62 6.96
CA GLU A 187 21.26 -0.31 5.80
C GLU A 187 21.04 1.20 5.74
N THR A 188 21.25 1.78 4.56
CA THR A 188 20.92 3.19 4.36
C THR A 188 19.43 3.34 4.06
N LYS A 189 18.87 4.50 4.37
CA LYS A 189 17.48 4.85 4.02
C LYS A 189 17.20 4.69 2.53
N GLU A 190 18.16 5.03 1.68
CA GLU A 190 18.07 4.85 0.22
C GLU A 190 18.09 3.37 -0.18
N GLU A 191 18.95 2.55 0.42
CA GLU A 191 18.96 1.09 0.21
C GLU A 191 17.60 0.48 0.62
N MET A 192 17.10 0.83 1.81
CA MET A 192 15.81 0.36 2.32
C MET A 192 14.65 0.77 1.39
N ARG A 193 14.63 2.02 0.94
CA ARG A 193 13.64 2.53 -0.01
C ARG A 193 13.72 1.79 -1.35
N ASN A 194 14.92 1.61 -1.90
CA ASN A 194 15.12 0.92 -3.19
C ASN A 194 14.75 -0.56 -3.11
N ASN A 195 15.05 -1.23 -1.99
CA ASN A 195 14.63 -2.61 -1.73
C ASN A 195 13.09 -2.73 -1.76
N MET A 196 12.38 -1.81 -1.11
CA MET A 196 10.92 -1.77 -1.18
C MET A 196 10.40 -1.46 -2.59
N LEU A 197 10.99 -0.49 -3.30
CA LEU A 197 10.59 -0.16 -4.68
C LEU A 197 10.78 -1.34 -5.63
N MET A 198 11.84 -2.13 -5.48
CA MET A 198 12.08 -3.32 -6.31
C MET A 198 10.98 -4.38 -6.15
N VAL A 199 10.50 -4.56 -4.91
CA VAL A 199 9.36 -5.44 -4.64
C VAL A 199 8.10 -4.90 -5.34
N LEU A 200 7.86 -3.58 -5.29
CA LEU A 200 6.71 -2.96 -5.97
C LEU A 200 6.79 -3.04 -7.49
N GLU A 201 7.96 -2.86 -8.08
CA GLU A 201 8.17 -3.02 -9.53
C GLU A 201 7.86 -4.45 -9.97
N THR A 202 8.23 -5.44 -9.15
CA THR A 202 7.90 -6.85 -9.40
C THR A 202 6.38 -7.07 -9.36
N LEU A 203 5.68 -6.50 -8.37
CA LEU A 203 4.22 -6.55 -8.30
C LEU A 203 3.57 -5.82 -9.48
N GLN A 204 4.14 -4.70 -9.94
CA GLN A 204 3.68 -3.97 -11.12
C GLN A 204 3.78 -4.82 -12.38
N PHE A 205 4.86 -5.58 -12.53
CA PHE A 205 5.03 -6.50 -13.66
C PHE A 205 3.91 -7.57 -13.68
N PHE A 206 3.63 -8.20 -12.54
CA PHE A 206 2.50 -9.14 -12.44
C PHE A 206 1.15 -8.48 -12.72
N GLN A 207 0.95 -7.25 -12.25
CA GLN A 207 -0.25 -6.48 -12.53
C GLN A 207 -0.44 -6.26 -14.04
N VAL A 208 0.62 -5.90 -14.79
CA VAL A 208 0.55 -5.71 -16.24
C VAL A 208 0.13 -7.00 -16.95
N ILE A 209 0.70 -8.15 -16.55
CA ILE A 209 0.30 -9.45 -17.08
C ILE A 209 -1.20 -9.71 -16.84
N LEU A 210 -1.68 -9.46 -15.63
CA LEU A 210 -3.09 -9.63 -15.29
C LEU A 210 -4.00 -8.68 -16.10
N ILE A 211 -3.57 -7.44 -16.35
CA ILE A 211 -4.30 -6.49 -17.22
C ILE A 211 -4.39 -7.03 -18.65
N VAL A 212 -3.30 -7.59 -19.18
CA VAL A 212 -3.28 -8.19 -20.53
C VAL A 212 -4.24 -9.38 -20.59
N PHE A 213 -4.20 -10.30 -19.62
CA PHE A 213 -5.13 -11.44 -19.59
C PHE A 213 -6.59 -11.01 -19.39
N SER A 214 -6.84 -10.04 -18.53
CA SER A 214 -8.18 -9.47 -18.35
C SER A 214 -8.68 -8.84 -19.65
N GLY A 215 -7.81 -8.14 -20.38
CA GLY A 215 -8.11 -7.58 -21.69
C GLY A 215 -8.40 -8.67 -22.73
N LEU A 216 -7.61 -9.74 -22.81
CA LEU A 216 -7.86 -10.86 -23.72
C LEU A 216 -9.20 -11.56 -23.41
N LEU A 217 -9.52 -11.75 -22.13
CA LEU A 217 -10.78 -12.33 -21.70
C LEU A 217 -11.96 -11.40 -22.07
N ALA A 218 -11.85 -10.11 -21.78
CA ALA A 218 -12.85 -9.12 -22.16
C ALA A 218 -13.06 -9.08 -23.68
N PHE A 219 -11.98 -9.17 -24.45
CA PHE A 219 -12.05 -9.26 -25.92
C PHE A 219 -12.80 -10.51 -26.38
N ALA A 220 -12.50 -11.67 -25.79
CA ALA A 220 -13.18 -12.93 -26.13
C ALA A 220 -14.68 -12.85 -25.83
N VAL A 221 -15.06 -12.35 -24.64
CA VAL A 221 -16.46 -12.17 -24.24
C VAL A 221 -17.16 -11.17 -25.16
N MET A 222 -16.56 -10.00 -25.43
CA MET A 222 -17.12 -9.02 -26.35
C MET A 222 -17.28 -9.57 -27.77
N MET A 223 -16.35 -10.41 -28.25
CA MET A 223 -16.50 -11.07 -29.55
C MET A 223 -17.69 -12.04 -29.58
N VAL A 224 -17.93 -12.80 -28.51
CA VAL A 224 -19.06 -13.73 -28.41
C VAL A 224 -20.38 -12.97 -28.34
N LEU A 225 -20.50 -12.00 -27.43
CA LEU A 225 -21.70 -11.16 -27.30
C LEU A 225 -21.95 -10.34 -28.57
N GLY A 226 -20.90 -9.78 -29.15
CA GLY A 226 -20.98 -9.01 -30.37
C GLY A 226 -21.43 -9.83 -31.58
N ARG A 227 -21.03 -11.10 -31.66
CA ARG A 227 -21.57 -12.06 -32.63
C ARG A 227 -23.05 -12.26 -32.42
N MET A 228 -23.45 -12.62 -31.19
CA MET A 228 -24.85 -12.87 -30.82
C MET A 228 -25.75 -11.67 -31.16
N ASN A 229 -25.39 -10.47 -30.68
CA ASN A 229 -26.11 -9.22 -30.96
C ASN A 229 -26.21 -8.92 -32.45
N TYR A 230 -25.16 -9.22 -33.23
CA TYR A 230 -25.19 -9.01 -34.69
C TYR A 230 -26.17 -9.97 -35.38
N TYR A 231 -26.24 -11.23 -34.96
CA TYR A 231 -27.19 -12.20 -35.51
C TYR A 231 -28.64 -11.84 -35.19
N GLU A 232 -28.93 -11.45 -33.95
CA GLU A 232 -30.27 -11.03 -33.54
C GLU A 232 -30.74 -9.79 -34.31
N ARG A 233 -29.85 -8.81 -34.47
CA ARG A 233 -30.15 -7.56 -35.18
C ARG A 233 -30.04 -7.63 -36.70
N MET A 234 -29.62 -8.76 -37.27
CA MET A 234 -29.44 -8.89 -38.71
C MET A 234 -30.76 -8.62 -39.46
N ARG A 235 -31.89 -9.05 -38.89
CA ARG A 235 -33.22 -8.85 -39.47
C ARG A 235 -33.66 -7.39 -39.43
N GLU A 236 -33.35 -6.66 -38.35
CA GLU A 236 -33.61 -5.23 -38.21
C GLU A 236 -32.72 -4.39 -39.15
N LEU A 237 -31.45 -4.77 -39.30
CA LEU A 237 -30.54 -4.10 -40.22
C LEU A 237 -30.89 -4.37 -41.69
N ALA A 238 -31.43 -5.55 -42.00
CA ALA A 238 -31.92 -5.88 -43.34
C ALA A 238 -33.12 -5.03 -43.75
N THR A 239 -34.08 -4.77 -42.85
CA THR A 239 -35.24 -3.90 -43.15
C THR A 239 -34.82 -2.45 -43.34
N LEU A 240 -33.91 -1.92 -42.51
CA LEU A 240 -33.34 -0.57 -42.68
C LEU A 240 -32.61 -0.42 -44.02
N LYS A 241 -31.89 -1.45 -44.46
CA LYS A 241 -31.22 -1.45 -45.76
C LYS A 241 -32.21 -1.42 -46.93
N VAL A 242 -33.35 -2.11 -46.82
CA VAL A 242 -34.43 -2.07 -47.83
C VAL A 242 -35.11 -0.70 -47.87
N LEU A 243 -35.21 -0.01 -46.72
CA LEU A 243 -35.68 1.38 -46.62
C LEU A 243 -34.67 2.42 -47.15
N GLY A 244 -33.51 1.99 -47.67
CA GLY A 244 -32.54 2.86 -48.33
C GLY A 244 -31.43 3.41 -47.44
N PHE A 245 -31.31 2.96 -46.17
CA PHE A 245 -30.23 3.42 -45.29
C PHE A 245 -28.84 2.96 -45.74
N TYR A 246 -27.86 3.85 -45.65
CA TYR A 246 -26.49 3.56 -46.07
C TYR A 246 -25.75 2.69 -45.02
N LYS A 247 -24.86 1.80 -45.48
CA LYS A 247 -24.00 0.97 -44.60
C LYS A 247 -23.22 1.78 -43.56
N LYS A 248 -22.86 3.03 -43.87
CA LYS A 248 -22.16 3.94 -42.95
C LYS A 248 -23.06 4.44 -41.82
N GLU A 249 -24.34 4.67 -42.09
CA GLU A 249 -25.32 5.16 -41.10
C GLU A 249 -25.65 4.05 -40.11
N MET A 250 -25.89 2.83 -40.61
CA MET A 250 -26.08 1.65 -39.76
C MET A 250 -24.86 1.38 -38.86
N LYS A 251 -23.63 1.48 -39.38
CA LYS A 251 -22.41 1.34 -38.56
C LYS A 251 -22.30 2.43 -37.49
N ARG A 252 -22.67 3.67 -37.80
CA ARG A 252 -22.64 4.80 -36.86
C ARG A 252 -23.66 4.61 -35.74
N LEU A 253 -24.84 4.08 -36.06
CA LEU A 253 -25.88 3.75 -35.07
C LEU A 253 -25.34 2.77 -34.01
N VAL A 254 -24.81 1.63 -34.46
CA VAL A 254 -24.26 0.59 -33.57
C VAL A 254 -23.07 1.11 -32.76
N LEU A 255 -22.20 1.92 -33.38
CA LEU A 255 -21.06 2.49 -32.66
C LEU A 255 -21.51 3.47 -31.56
N ARG A 256 -22.54 4.29 -31.81
CA ARG A 256 -23.07 5.23 -30.82
C ARG A 256 -23.68 4.50 -29.62
N GLU A 257 -24.41 3.42 -29.87
CA GLU A 257 -24.98 2.61 -28.79
C GLU A 257 -23.89 2.00 -27.91
N ASN A 258 -22.85 1.42 -28.50
CA ASN A 258 -21.73 0.87 -27.74
C ASN A 258 -21.00 1.96 -26.94
N ILE A 259 -20.85 3.16 -27.49
CA ILE A 259 -20.27 4.30 -26.76
C ILE A 259 -21.15 4.66 -25.55
N TRP A 260 -22.47 4.73 -25.70
CA TRP A 260 -23.36 5.02 -24.57
C TRP A 260 -23.25 3.94 -23.49
N ILE A 261 -23.24 2.66 -23.85
CA ILE A 261 -23.06 1.55 -22.91
C ILE A 261 -21.72 1.71 -22.17
N THR A 262 -20.63 2.02 -22.88
CA THR A 262 -19.33 2.26 -22.24
C THR A 262 -19.35 3.46 -21.31
N VAL A 263 -19.93 4.58 -21.75
CA VAL A 263 -20.02 5.82 -20.95
C VAL A 263 -20.78 5.57 -19.64
N PHE A 264 -21.89 4.84 -19.67
CA PHE A 264 -22.62 4.46 -18.45
C PHE A 264 -21.89 3.38 -17.64
N GLY A 265 -21.13 2.51 -18.29
CA GLY A 265 -20.31 1.48 -17.64
C GLY A 265 -19.10 2.04 -16.89
N LEU A 266 -18.51 3.16 -17.33
CA LEU A 266 -17.32 3.75 -16.71
C LEU A 266 -17.54 4.15 -15.23
N PRO A 267 -18.59 4.92 -14.86
CA PRO A 267 -18.90 5.23 -13.46
C PRO A 267 -19.13 3.97 -12.63
N PHE A 268 -19.86 3.00 -13.16
CA PHE A 268 -20.14 1.75 -12.46
C PHE A 268 -18.85 0.95 -12.20
N GLY A 269 -17.99 0.84 -13.21
CA GLY A 269 -16.68 0.21 -13.07
C GLY A 269 -15.75 0.93 -12.08
N TYR A 270 -15.84 2.26 -12.00
CA TYR A 270 -15.12 3.04 -10.98
C TYR A 270 -15.65 2.77 -9.56
N ILE A 271 -16.97 2.75 -9.37
CA ILE A 271 -17.59 2.49 -8.07
C ILE A 271 -17.23 1.09 -7.59
N VAL A 272 -17.46 0.07 -8.42
CA VAL A 272 -17.14 -1.33 -8.05
C VAL A 272 -15.63 -1.51 -7.85
N GLY A 273 -14.81 -0.91 -8.73
CA GLY A 273 -13.36 -1.01 -8.63
C GLY A 273 -12.77 -0.32 -7.40
N SER A 274 -13.36 0.79 -6.96
CA SER A 274 -12.94 1.49 -5.74
C SER A 274 -13.42 0.78 -4.47
N LEU A 275 -14.61 0.18 -4.49
CA LEU A 275 -15.08 -0.68 -3.41
C LEU A 275 -14.18 -1.92 -3.25
N LEU A 276 -13.85 -2.59 -4.36
CA LEU A 276 -12.95 -3.75 -4.35
C LEU A 276 -11.57 -3.37 -3.80
N LEU A 277 -11.03 -2.21 -4.19
CA LEU A 277 -9.76 -1.71 -3.68
C LEU A 277 -9.79 -1.57 -2.16
N ARG A 278 -10.85 -0.97 -1.61
CA ARG A 278 -11.00 -0.80 -0.16
C ARG A 278 -11.03 -2.15 0.56
N VAL A 279 -11.79 -3.12 0.04
CA VAL A 279 -11.86 -4.46 0.63
C VAL A 279 -10.50 -5.16 0.57
N ILE A 280 -9.80 -5.10 -0.56
CA ILE A 280 -8.46 -5.71 -0.69
C ILE A 280 -7.48 -5.06 0.29
N LEU A 281 -7.46 -3.73 0.38
CA LEU A 281 -6.55 -3.02 1.26
C LEU A 281 -6.88 -3.23 2.74
N GLN A 282 -8.15 -3.34 3.11
CA GLN A 282 -8.55 -3.70 4.48
C GLN A 282 -8.04 -5.08 4.87
N GLN A 283 -8.05 -6.05 3.94
CA GLN A 283 -7.55 -7.40 4.20
C GLN A 283 -6.02 -7.50 4.11
N ALA A 284 -5.37 -6.65 3.32
CA ALA A 284 -3.93 -6.65 3.14
C ALA A 284 -3.19 -5.84 4.23
N THR A 285 -3.88 -4.85 4.81
CA THR A 285 -3.39 -4.07 5.94
C THR A 285 -3.32 -4.96 7.18
N THR A 286 -2.13 -5.05 7.77
CA THR A 286 -1.87 -5.77 9.03
C THR A 286 -1.46 -4.77 10.10
N PRO A 287 -1.39 -5.16 11.39
CA PRO A 287 -0.83 -4.30 12.44
C PRO A 287 0.55 -3.73 12.08
N ASP A 288 1.31 -4.48 11.28
CA ASP A 288 2.66 -4.17 10.81
C ASP A 288 2.71 -3.18 9.63
N LEU A 289 1.59 -2.96 8.93
CA LEU A 289 1.59 -2.28 7.65
C LEU A 289 0.25 -1.59 7.38
N GLU A 290 0.22 -0.25 7.44
CA GLU A 290 -0.97 0.55 7.17
C GLU A 290 -0.97 1.13 5.74
N ILE A 291 -1.89 0.66 4.90
CA ILE A 291 -2.04 1.14 3.53
C ILE A 291 -3.42 1.81 3.35
N LEU A 292 -3.42 3.13 3.17
CA LEU A 292 -4.64 3.88 2.92
C LEU A 292 -5.04 3.84 1.44
N PRO A 293 -6.34 3.63 1.13
CA PRO A 293 -6.83 3.58 -0.24
C PRO A 293 -6.69 4.94 -0.94
N LEU A 294 -5.74 5.03 -1.88
CA LEU A 294 -5.50 6.19 -2.71
C LEU A 294 -5.71 5.83 -4.18
N ILE A 295 -6.55 6.61 -4.88
CA ILE A 295 -6.68 6.53 -6.34
C ILE A 295 -6.41 7.92 -6.89
N SER A 296 -5.29 8.07 -7.60
CA SER A 296 -4.96 9.36 -8.22
C SER A 296 -5.94 9.69 -9.36
N VAL A 297 -6.25 10.99 -9.54
CA VAL A 297 -7.08 11.45 -10.67
C VAL A 297 -6.47 11.04 -12.01
N PHE A 298 -5.13 11.06 -12.11
CA PHE A 298 -4.40 10.60 -13.28
C PHE A 298 -4.71 9.12 -13.60
N SER A 299 -4.67 8.23 -12.60
CA SER A 299 -5.02 6.82 -12.75
C SER A 299 -6.46 6.62 -13.23
N ILE A 300 -7.40 7.48 -12.79
CA ILE A 300 -8.79 7.45 -13.24
C ILE A 300 -8.87 7.82 -14.73
N VAL A 301 -8.23 8.92 -15.12
CA VAL A 301 -8.24 9.39 -16.52
C VAL A 301 -7.61 8.35 -17.45
N VAL A 302 -6.44 7.82 -17.09
CA VAL A 302 -5.75 6.77 -17.85
C VAL A 302 -6.60 5.50 -17.94
N GLY A 303 -7.22 5.08 -16.83
CA GLY A 303 -8.10 3.92 -16.83
C GLY A 303 -9.33 4.08 -17.72
N PHE A 304 -9.98 5.24 -17.71
CA PHE A 304 -11.11 5.53 -18.58
C PHE A 304 -10.71 5.63 -20.05
N ALA A 305 -9.59 6.30 -20.34
CA ALA A 305 -9.04 6.38 -21.70
C ALA A 305 -8.69 4.99 -22.24
N PHE A 306 -8.11 4.13 -21.41
CA PHE A 306 -7.78 2.75 -21.78
C PHE A 306 -9.03 1.94 -22.13
N VAL A 307 -10.08 1.99 -21.31
CA VAL A 307 -11.35 1.29 -21.59
C VAL A 307 -11.98 1.80 -22.88
N LEU A 308 -12.02 3.11 -23.09
CA LEU A 308 -12.56 3.70 -24.33
C LEU A 308 -11.77 3.26 -25.56
N ALA A 309 -10.44 3.35 -25.50
CA ALA A 309 -9.56 2.90 -26.59
C ALA A 309 -9.73 1.40 -26.87
N PHE A 310 -9.82 0.59 -25.83
CA PHE A 310 -10.03 -0.84 -25.92
C PHE A 310 -11.38 -1.17 -26.57
N THR A 311 -12.48 -0.55 -26.12
CA THR A 311 -13.80 -0.72 -26.73
C THR A 311 -13.81 -0.29 -28.19
N MET A 312 -13.17 0.83 -28.55
CA MET A 312 -13.05 1.24 -29.95
C MET A 312 -12.28 0.21 -30.79
N LEU A 313 -11.19 -0.34 -30.25
CA LEU A 313 -10.40 -1.39 -30.92
C LEU A 313 -11.26 -2.64 -31.16
N VAL A 314 -11.97 -3.13 -30.14
CA VAL A 314 -12.84 -4.31 -30.26
C VAL A 314 -13.92 -4.07 -31.30
N ASN A 315 -14.65 -2.95 -31.21
CA ASN A 315 -15.70 -2.58 -32.16
C ASN A 315 -15.18 -2.49 -33.60
N HIS A 316 -13.97 -1.98 -33.79
CA HIS A 316 -13.34 -1.90 -35.10
C HIS A 316 -13.01 -3.28 -35.67
N VAL A 317 -12.44 -4.19 -34.87
CA VAL A 317 -12.17 -5.57 -35.27
C VAL A 317 -13.47 -6.31 -35.61
N MET A 318 -14.49 -6.14 -34.78
CA MET A 318 -15.82 -6.70 -34.98
C MET A 318 -16.42 -6.21 -36.30
N GLY A 319 -16.47 -4.89 -36.50
CA GLY A 319 -17.00 -4.27 -37.71
C GLY A 319 -16.24 -4.64 -39.00
N ARG A 320 -14.98 -5.10 -38.91
CA ARG A 320 -14.24 -5.66 -40.06
C ARG A 320 -14.67 -7.09 -40.35
N LYS A 321 -14.75 -7.96 -39.34
CA LYS A 321 -15.11 -9.38 -39.52
C LYS A 321 -16.55 -9.57 -40.04
N PHE A 322 -17.48 -8.66 -39.74
CA PHE A 322 -18.88 -8.79 -40.12
C PHE A 322 -19.28 -8.12 -41.44
N LYS A 323 -18.35 -7.54 -42.20
CA LYS A 323 -18.64 -6.99 -43.55
C LYS A 323 -19.07 -8.04 -44.58
N ASN A 324 -18.76 -9.32 -44.34
CA ASN A 324 -18.89 -10.39 -45.32
C ASN A 324 -20.12 -11.28 -45.13
N ILE A 325 -21.04 -10.94 -44.21
CA ILE A 325 -22.28 -11.70 -44.04
C ILE A 325 -23.31 -11.20 -45.05
N ASP A 326 -23.75 -12.11 -45.92
CA ASP A 326 -24.67 -11.79 -47.01
C ASP A 326 -26.10 -11.64 -46.49
N MET A 327 -26.44 -10.39 -46.17
CA MET A 327 -27.73 -9.96 -45.61
C MET A 327 -28.93 -10.33 -46.51
N VAL A 328 -28.69 -10.63 -47.79
CA VAL A 328 -29.72 -11.06 -48.76
C VAL A 328 -30.03 -12.56 -48.62
N ALA A 329 -29.05 -13.39 -48.24
CA ALA A 329 -29.25 -14.84 -48.06
C ALA A 329 -30.12 -15.15 -46.82
N SER A 330 -30.00 -14.35 -45.77
CA SER A 330 -30.80 -14.45 -44.53
C SER A 330 -32.29 -14.14 -44.69
N LEU A 331 -32.69 -13.51 -45.81
CA LEU A 331 -34.10 -13.31 -46.18
C LEU A 331 -34.68 -14.50 -46.96
N LYS A 332 -33.84 -15.38 -47.51
CA LYS A 332 -34.26 -16.56 -48.30
C LYS A 332 -34.44 -17.83 -47.48
N SER A 333 -34.01 -17.86 -46.22
CA SER A 333 -34.09 -19.07 -45.38
C SER A 333 -35.43 -19.25 -44.66
N VAL A 334 -36.49 -18.60 -45.14
CA VAL A 334 -37.87 -18.82 -44.71
C VAL A 334 -38.72 -19.03 -45.96
N GLU A 335 -38.40 -20.07 -46.71
CA GLU A 335 -39.35 -20.85 -47.50
C GLU A 335 -39.09 -22.33 -47.23
#